data_AF-A0A2M8EW89-F1
#
_entry.id   AF-A0A2M8EW89-F1
#
_cell.length_a   1.000
_cell.length_b   1.000
_cell.length_c   1.000
_cell.angle_alpha   90.00
_cell.angle_beta   90.00
_cell.angle_gamma   90.00
#
_symmetry.space_group_name_H-M   'P 1'
#
loop_
_entity.id
_entity.type
_entity.pdbx_description
1 polymer ?
#
loop_
_entity_poly.entity_id
_entity_poly.type
_entity_poly.pdbx_seq_one_letter_code
_entity_poly.pdbx_strand_id
1 'polypeptide(L)' 'MIISRTPFRISFAGGGTDLPEFYLKNEGQVISTGIDKYIYVAVKRQTAISEHKFR' A
#
# COMPACT_ATOMS: atom_id res chain seq x y z
N MET A 1 -20.28 -6.55 -1.36
CA MET A 1 -18.89 -6.91 -1.00
C MET A 1 -18.01 -6.21 -2.02
N ILE A 2 -17.01 -5.45 -1.56
CA ILE A 2 -16.06 -4.73 -2.41
C ILE A 2 -14.69 -5.36 -2.15
N ILE A 3 -13.94 -5.64 -3.22
CA ILE A 3 -12.61 -6.22 -3.13
C ILE A 3 -11.64 -5.28 -3.86
N SER A 4 -10.60 -4.83 -3.16
CA SER A 4 -9.47 -4.10 -3.74
C SER A 4 -8.30 -5.05 -3.94
N ARG A 5 -7.58 -4.88 -5.06
CA ARG A 5 -6.35 -5.59 -5.40
C ARG A 5 -5.25 -4.57 -5.67
N THR A 6 -4.27 -4.48 -4.78
CA THR A 6 -3.15 -3.54 -4.90
C THR A 6 -1.86 -4.31 -5.23
N PRO A 7 -1.15 -3.98 -6.32
CA PRO A 7 0.11 -4.64 -6.67
C PRO A 7 1.21 -4.31 -5.66
N PHE A 8 2.01 -5.31 -5.32
CA PHE A 8 3.33 -5.05 -4.75
C PHE A 8 4.23 -4.43 -5.83
N ARG A 9 5.30 -3.76 -5.38
CA ARG A 9 6.30 -3.15 -6.27
C ARG A 9 7.70 -3.65 -5.95
N ILE A 10 8.54 -3.72 -6.97
CA ILE A 10 9.99 -3.83 -6.83
C ILE A 10 10.60 -2.46 -7.16
N SER A 11 11.54 -2.02 -6.33
CA SER A 11 12.32 -0.81 -6.57
C SER A 11 13.57 -1.15 -7.37
N PHE A 12 13.81 -0.41 -8.46
CA PHE A 12 15.01 -0.56 -9.28
C PHE A 12 16.11 0.42 -8.85
N ALA A 13 15.77 1.68 -8.60
CA ALA A 13 16.72 2.69 -8.14
C ALA A 13 16.04 3.84 -7.38
N GLY A 14 16.84 4.61 -6.66
CA GLY A 14 16.40 5.81 -5.95
C GLY A 14 15.78 5.57 -4.57
N GLY A 15 15.77 4.34 -4.07
CA GLY A 15 15.24 4.02 -2.75
C GLY A 15 15.92 4.84 -1.65
N GLY A 16 15.13 5.51 -0.81
CA GLY A 16 15.63 6.38 0.26
C GLY A 16 15.71 7.86 -0.16
N THR A 17 15.71 8.18 -1.46
CA THR A 17 15.66 9.58 -1.92
C THR A 17 14.27 10.20 -1.71
N ASP A 18 13.24 9.37 -1.53
CA ASP A 18 11.87 9.73 -1.16
C ASP A 18 11.69 9.98 0.34
N LEU A 19 12.74 9.81 1.15
CA LEU A 19 12.70 10.10 2.58
C LEU A 19 12.87 11.61 2.86
N PRO A 20 12.16 12.17 3.85
CA PRO A 20 12.26 13.59 4.21
C PRO A 20 13.68 14.03 4.53
N GLU A 21 14.48 13.18 5.17
CA GLU A 21 15.88 13.49 5.51
C GLU A 21 16.74 13.77 4.27
N PHE A 22 16.35 13.22 3.10
CA PHE A 22 17.03 13.38 1.84
C PHE A 22 16.39 14.47 0.96
N TYR A 23 15.09 14.36 0.63
CA TYR A 23 14.48 15.24 -0.37
C TYR A 23 14.33 16.70 0.09
N LEU A 24 14.39 16.97 1.39
CA LEU A 24 14.39 18.35 1.89
C LEU A 24 15.72 19.09 1.61
N LYS A 25 16.77 18.36 1.23
CA LYS A 25 18.12 18.92 0.97
C LYS A 25 18.57 18.74 -0.48
N ASN A 26 18.06 17.72 -1.17
CA ASN A 26 18.43 17.36 -2.54
C ASN A 26 17.17 16.99 -3.34
N GLU A 27 17.25 16.93 -4.66
CA GLU A 27 16.15 16.40 -5.46
C GLU A 27 16.05 14.87 -5.32
N GLY A 28 14.86 14.37 -4.99
CA GLY A 28 14.58 12.95 -4.89
C GLY A 28 14.00 12.37 -6.18
N GLN A 29 14.44 11.17 -6.57
CA GLN A 29 13.93 10.47 -7.74
C GLN A 29 13.94 8.97 -7.50
N VAL A 30 12.81 8.32 -7.80
CA VAL A 30 12.64 6.87 -7.66
C VAL A 30 12.18 6.24 -8.98
N ILE A 31 12.59 5.01 -9.22
CA ILE A 31 12.05 4.17 -10.30
C ILE A 31 11.73 2.78 -9.77
N SER A 32 10.47 2.39 -9.92
CA SER A 32 9.90 1.14 -9.41
C SER A 32 8.85 0.62 -10.40
N THR A 33 8.56 -0.67 -10.36
CA THR A 33 7.44 -1.25 -11.13
C THR A 33 6.59 -2.18 -10.27
N GLY A 34 5.31 -2.29 -10.64
CA GLY A 34 4.42 -3.28 -10.07
C GLY A 34 4.79 -4.69 -10.53
N ILE A 35 4.58 -5.69 -9.69
CA ILE A 35 4.79 -7.10 -10.02
C ILE A 35 3.49 -7.89 -9.94
N ASP A 36 3.49 -9.11 -10.50
CA ASP A 36 2.37 -10.07 -10.43
C ASP A 36 2.27 -10.74 -9.03
N LYS A 37 2.20 -9.89 -8.01
CA LYS A 37 1.97 -10.23 -6.61
C LYS A 37 1.09 -9.11 -6.03
N TYR A 38 0.08 -9.48 -5.26
CA TYR A 38 -0.93 -8.51 -4.82
C TYR A 38 -1.33 -8.70 -3.36
N ILE A 39 -1.68 -7.58 -2.71
CA ILE A 39 -2.47 -7.56 -1.49
C ILE A 39 -3.94 -7.43 -1.88
N TYR A 40 -4.78 -8.26 -1.26
CA TYR A 40 -6.23 -8.21 -1.42
C TYR A 40 -6.89 -7.72 -0.13
N VAL A 41 -7.78 -6.75 -0.26
CA VAL A 41 -8.60 -6.26 0.86
C VAL A 41 -10.06 -6.43 0.48
N ALA A 42 -10.78 -7.24 1.25
CA ALA A 42 -12.20 -7.47 1.05
C ALA A 42 -13.01 -6.78 2.16
N VAL A 43 -13.98 -5.95 1.76
CA VAL A 43 -14.86 -5.24 2.68
C VAL A 43 -16.31 -5.61 2.39
N LYS A 44 -17.05 -5.92 3.45
CA LYS A 44 -18.50 -6.11 3.40
C LYS A 44 -19.14 -5.09 4.31
N ARG A 45 -20.11 -4.32 3.78
CA ARG A 45 -20.94 -3.43 4.59
C ARG A 45 -21.69 -4.29 5.63
N GLN A 46 -21.48 -4.00 6.91
CA GLN A 46 -22.35 -4.51 7.96
C GLN A 46 -23.65 -3.68 7.95
N THR A 47 -24.78 -4.37 7.85
CA THR A 47 -26.12 -3.76 7.79
C THR A 47 -26.75 -3.59 9.17
N ALA A 48 -26.22 -4.25 10.19
CA ALA A 48 -26.62 -4.13 11.58
C ALA A 48 -25.37 -4.19 12.48
N ILE A 49 -25.41 -3.53 13.65
CA ILE A 49 -24.41 -3.74 14.69
C ILE A 49 -24.61 -5.16 15.20
N SER A 50 -23.68 -6.04 14.83
CA SER A 50 -23.69 -7.41 15.29
C SER A 50 -23.05 -7.43 16.68
N GLU A 51 -23.71 -8.00 17.69
CA GLU A 51 -23.10 -8.31 18.99
C GLU A 51 -22.08 -9.45 18.83
N HIS A 52 -21.02 -9.22 18.07
CA HIS A 52 -19.93 -10.18 17.98
C HIS A 52 -18.95 -9.88 19.12
N LYS A 53 -18.89 -10.82 20.07
CA LYS A 53 -17.74 -10.92 20.98
C LYS A 53 -16.51 -11.20 20.11
N PHE A 54 -15.71 -10.17 19.85
CA PHE A 54 -14.36 -10.39 19.35
C PHE A 54 -13.66 -11.29 20.39
N ARG A 55 -13.38 -12.53 19.99
CA ARG A 55 -12.55 -13.44 20.77
C ARG A 55 -11.11 -12.94 20.77
#